data_AF-A0A3S6K1Y7-F1
#
_entry.id   AF-A0A3S6K1Y7-F1
#
_cell.length_a   1.000
_cell.length_b   1.000
_cell.length_c   1.000
_cell.angle_alpha   90.00
_cell.angle_beta   90.00
_cell.angle_gamma   90.00
#
_symmetry.space_group_name_H-M   'P 1'
#
loop_
_entity.id
_entity.type
_entity.pdbx_description
1 polymer ?
#
loop_
_entity_poly.entity_id
_entity_poly.type
_entity_poly.pdbx_seq_one_letter_code
_entity_poly.pdbx_strand_id
1 'polypeptide(L)'
;MIIFKHKILWYGFIFFTFFFTFFFIFFLFFFKILSISSFFKFSYYNYLIKITLFFFLFFYFISFFSLYSIFDNFFNFLFFENHSFLFFENHSFTYINFLNLNLINIFYFPFFYIFLLITMLSIFFCLTYNKNELISFLTYCFIILIFGYTLFLTDSLILFFLSYEMLLIPSFFILFKFAKTRRCVEAAYLMFFWTQFGALFLILSFLYLFLICQSSSFWIISNYQFSNFEVNFFFILWIIGFGVKLPLWPFYGWLPKAHVEASTNFSIFLSGVLVKFAFFGLMKCLFTIQLEPTFYYIYPFLTIGIVDASFKLFYQIDLKKLVAYSTVVEMHWLTICIISGQSPLILSSFCMLISHALLSTNSFLLVDAINRRFKTRLITEITGLNFLTPKLFLTILTNTLIFLGFPGSIFFIAEFLFFSFFFDLFPLLSIFFLIILYLIVPTFFFKTWMNVMFGYSTQFNNKIPLDLNKKEIIIYWGLIVLMFWLGLTWQSFIF
;
A
#
# COMPACT_ATOMS: atom_id res chain seq x y z
N MET A 1 -24.34 5.59 -34.14
CA MET A 1 -23.74 5.36 -32.79
C MET A 1 -22.45 4.54 -32.82
N ILE A 2 -22.37 3.41 -33.53
CA ILE A 2 -21.16 2.54 -33.59
C ILE A 2 -19.94 3.25 -34.23
N ILE A 3 -20.17 4.07 -35.26
CA ILE A 3 -19.10 4.82 -35.96
C ILE A 3 -18.46 5.92 -35.07
N PHE A 4 -19.21 6.48 -34.11
CA PHE A 4 -18.69 7.47 -33.17
C PHE A 4 -17.93 6.82 -31.99
N LYS A 5 -18.41 5.68 -31.49
CA LYS A 5 -17.69 4.85 -30.49
C LYS A 5 -16.34 4.35 -31.02
N HIS A 6 -16.29 3.87 -32.26
CA HIS A 6 -15.02 3.45 -32.88
C HIS A 6 -14.05 4.60 -33.10
N LYS A 7 -14.54 5.78 -33.54
CA LYS A 7 -13.68 6.96 -33.71
C LYS A 7 -13.05 7.41 -32.39
N ILE A 8 -13.79 7.43 -31.27
CA ILE A 8 -13.27 7.88 -29.96
C ILE A 8 -12.25 6.90 -29.37
N LEU A 9 -12.46 5.59 -29.50
CA LEU A 9 -11.47 4.57 -29.12
C LEU A 9 -10.22 4.65 -30.03
N TRP A 10 -10.39 4.93 -31.32
CA TRP A 10 -9.28 5.16 -32.24
C TRP A 10 -8.52 6.44 -31.88
N TYR A 11 -9.19 7.53 -31.52
CA TYR A 11 -8.52 8.74 -31.04
C TYR A 11 -7.80 8.48 -29.72
N GLY A 12 -8.37 7.72 -28.79
CA GLY A 12 -7.70 7.31 -27.55
C GLY A 12 -6.45 6.46 -27.81
N PHE A 13 -6.53 5.51 -28.74
CA PHE A 13 -5.40 4.65 -29.11
C PHE A 13 -4.33 5.40 -29.91
N ILE A 14 -4.71 6.27 -30.85
CA ILE A 14 -3.79 7.15 -31.58
C ILE A 14 -3.12 8.12 -30.62
N PHE A 15 -3.86 8.71 -29.69
CA PHE A 15 -3.31 9.63 -28.70
C PHE A 15 -2.39 8.90 -27.74
N PHE A 16 -2.74 7.68 -27.29
CA PHE A 16 -1.88 6.83 -26.46
C PHE A 16 -0.59 6.43 -27.19
N THR A 17 -0.68 6.01 -28.46
CA THR A 17 0.49 5.62 -29.27
C THR A 17 1.35 6.82 -29.66
N PHE A 18 0.76 7.96 -30.02
CA PHE A 18 1.51 9.21 -30.20
C PHE A 18 2.17 9.65 -28.89
N PHE A 19 1.49 9.52 -27.74
CA PHE A 19 2.01 9.92 -26.44
C PHE A 19 3.15 9.00 -25.99
N PHE A 20 3.03 7.69 -26.17
CA PHE A 20 4.10 6.73 -25.85
C PHE A 20 5.29 6.87 -26.78
N THR A 21 5.07 7.13 -28.08
CA THR A 21 6.16 7.37 -29.03
C THR A 21 6.85 8.70 -28.76
N PHE A 22 6.12 9.77 -28.42
CA PHE A 22 6.72 11.03 -27.98
C PHE A 22 7.51 10.86 -26.68
N PHE A 23 6.98 10.10 -25.71
CA PHE A 23 7.66 9.80 -24.46
C PHE A 23 8.93 8.96 -24.68
N PHE A 24 8.89 7.99 -25.60
CA PHE A 24 10.03 7.15 -25.96
C PHE A 24 11.09 7.91 -26.77
N ILE A 25 10.69 8.78 -27.69
CA ILE A 25 11.58 9.67 -28.45
C ILE A 25 12.22 10.70 -27.51
N PHE A 26 11.46 11.25 -26.56
CA PHE A 26 11.98 12.16 -25.54
C PHE A 26 12.95 11.44 -24.59
N PHE A 27 12.67 10.19 -24.23
CA PHE A 27 13.55 9.32 -23.43
C PHE A 27 14.87 8.99 -24.16
N LEU A 28 14.81 8.67 -25.46
CA LEU A 28 15.99 8.45 -26.31
C LEU A 28 16.80 9.73 -26.50
N PHE A 29 16.14 10.88 -26.68
CA PHE A 29 16.79 12.19 -26.74
C PHE A 29 17.51 12.53 -25.42
N PHE A 30 16.92 12.18 -24.27
CA PHE A 30 17.52 12.37 -22.95
C PHE A 30 18.70 11.44 -22.70
N PHE A 31 18.64 10.17 -23.12
CA PHE A 31 19.78 9.24 -23.07
C PHE A 31 20.95 9.71 -23.94
N LYS A 32 20.64 10.31 -25.10
CA LYS A 32 21.67 10.90 -25.99
C LYS A 32 22.33 12.13 -25.35
N ILE A 33 21.57 12.97 -24.64
CA ILE A 33 22.10 14.10 -23.85
C ILE A 33 22.91 13.61 -22.63
N LEU A 34 22.48 12.54 -21.96
CA LEU A 34 23.22 11.88 -20.88
C LEU A 34 24.53 11.24 -21.37
N SER A 35 24.57 10.70 -22.59
CA SER A 35 25.82 10.20 -23.20
C SER A 35 26.81 11.31 -23.59
N ILE A 36 26.38 12.57 -23.60
CA ILE A 36 27.19 13.76 -23.89
C ILE A 36 27.66 14.44 -22.58
N SER A 37 27.54 13.77 -21.43
CA SER A 37 27.92 14.30 -20.12
C SER A 37 29.43 14.25 -19.85
N SER A 38 30.23 14.83 -20.74
CA SER A 38 31.63 15.17 -20.46
C SER A 38 31.89 16.69 -20.35
N PHE A 39 30.90 17.58 -20.53
CA PHE A 39 31.20 19.02 -20.67
C PHE A 39 30.36 20.08 -19.94
N PHE A 40 29.34 19.77 -19.12
CA PHE A 40 28.53 20.84 -18.49
C PHE A 40 28.49 20.83 -16.95
N LYS A 41 28.74 22.01 -16.37
CA LYS A 41 28.87 22.30 -14.92
C LYS A 41 27.64 21.88 -14.11
N PHE A 42 27.90 21.31 -12.93
CA PHE A 42 26.96 20.69 -11.97
C PHE A 42 25.75 21.53 -11.51
N SER A 43 25.73 22.86 -11.69
CA SER A 43 24.64 23.73 -11.19
C SER A 43 23.38 23.69 -12.05
N TYR A 44 23.52 23.64 -13.39
CA TYR A 44 22.38 23.57 -14.32
C TYR A 44 21.65 22.23 -14.25
N TYR A 45 22.38 21.16 -13.93
CA TYR A 45 21.84 19.81 -13.83
C TYR A 45 20.76 19.70 -12.74
N ASN A 46 20.99 20.32 -11.57
CA ASN A 46 20.02 20.35 -10.48
C ASN A 46 18.77 21.19 -10.80
N TYR A 47 18.89 22.20 -11.67
CA TYR A 47 17.76 23.01 -12.10
C TYR A 47 16.91 22.27 -13.14
N LEU A 48 17.56 21.62 -14.10
CA LEU A 48 16.92 20.74 -15.09
C LEU A 48 16.19 19.58 -14.42
N ILE A 49 16.78 18.94 -13.41
CA ILE A 49 16.11 17.87 -12.65
C ILE A 49 14.86 18.39 -11.94
N LYS A 50 14.88 19.59 -11.35
CA LYS A 50 13.69 20.16 -10.71
C LYS A 50 12.60 20.48 -11.72
N ILE A 51 12.96 20.96 -12.90
CA ILE A 51 12.01 21.24 -13.99
C ILE A 51 11.42 19.94 -14.50
N THR A 52 12.22 18.90 -14.75
CA THR A 52 11.70 17.60 -15.18
C THR A 52 10.80 16.99 -14.13
N LEU A 53 11.14 17.11 -12.84
CA LEU A 53 10.29 16.65 -11.73
C LEU A 53 8.98 17.41 -11.62
N PHE A 54 9.00 18.73 -11.76
CA PHE A 54 7.79 19.53 -11.80
C PHE A 54 6.93 19.12 -12.98
N PHE A 55 7.53 18.91 -14.15
CA PHE A 55 6.84 18.39 -15.32
C PHE A 55 6.27 16.99 -15.11
N PHE A 56 7.00 16.07 -14.48
CA PHE A 56 6.50 14.72 -14.17
C PHE A 56 5.34 14.76 -13.19
N LEU A 57 5.46 15.52 -12.10
CA LEU A 57 4.40 15.69 -11.11
C LEU A 57 3.16 16.36 -11.74
N PHE A 58 3.36 17.37 -12.58
CA PHE A 58 2.30 18.08 -13.28
C PHE A 58 1.60 17.20 -14.32
N PHE A 59 2.35 16.49 -15.16
CA PHE A 59 1.78 15.56 -16.13
C PHE A 59 1.04 14.41 -15.48
N TYR A 60 1.52 13.92 -14.35
CA TYR A 60 0.85 12.87 -13.62
C TYR A 60 -0.41 13.38 -12.90
N PHE A 61 -0.38 14.60 -12.36
CA PHE A 61 -1.58 15.24 -11.82
C PHE A 61 -2.62 15.47 -12.93
N ILE A 62 -2.20 15.86 -14.14
CA ILE A 62 -3.06 15.95 -15.31
C ILE A 62 -3.59 14.57 -15.71
N SER A 63 -2.76 13.53 -15.74
CA SER A 63 -3.24 12.19 -16.08
C SER A 63 -4.24 11.66 -15.04
N PHE A 64 -4.03 11.99 -13.77
CA PHE A 64 -4.95 11.65 -12.70
C PHE A 64 -6.30 12.35 -12.88
N PHE A 65 -6.27 13.67 -13.15
CA PHE A 65 -7.47 14.47 -13.33
C PHE A 65 -8.21 14.13 -14.63
N SER A 66 -7.47 13.85 -15.72
CA SER A 66 -8.05 13.47 -17.00
C SER A 66 -8.68 12.09 -16.91
N LEU A 67 -8.02 11.10 -16.30
CA LEU A 67 -8.62 9.80 -16.02
C LEU A 67 -9.88 10.00 -15.18
N TYR A 68 -9.79 10.69 -14.03
CA TYR A 68 -10.97 10.97 -13.19
C TYR A 68 -12.12 11.57 -14.00
N SER A 69 -11.87 12.62 -14.78
CA SER A 69 -12.91 13.29 -15.59
C SER A 69 -13.50 12.42 -16.70
N ILE A 70 -12.68 11.59 -17.37
CA ILE A 70 -13.13 10.67 -18.42
C ILE A 70 -14.05 9.62 -17.79
N PHE A 71 -13.68 9.10 -16.63
CA PHE A 71 -14.43 8.05 -15.97
C PHE A 71 -15.68 8.56 -15.24
N ASP A 72 -15.65 9.76 -14.67
CA ASP A 72 -16.84 10.44 -14.12
C ASP A 72 -17.84 10.70 -15.26
N ASN A 73 -17.37 11.08 -16.45
CA ASN A 73 -18.21 11.19 -17.64
C ASN A 73 -18.75 9.82 -18.12
N PHE A 74 -17.97 8.73 -18.02
CA PHE A 74 -18.47 7.38 -18.32
C PHE A 74 -19.51 6.89 -17.30
N PHE A 75 -19.30 7.15 -16.01
CA PHE A 75 -20.21 6.73 -14.94
C PHE A 75 -21.52 7.51 -14.99
N ASN A 76 -21.45 8.83 -15.21
CA ASN A 76 -22.64 9.66 -15.44
C ASN A 76 -23.38 9.26 -16.73
N PHE A 77 -22.67 8.85 -17.79
CA PHE A 77 -23.30 8.33 -19.01
C PHE A 77 -24.06 7.01 -18.76
N LEU A 78 -23.49 6.08 -17.99
CA LEU A 78 -24.15 4.84 -17.58
C LEU A 78 -25.35 5.08 -16.66
N PHE A 79 -25.27 6.05 -15.75
CA PHE A 79 -26.39 6.41 -14.87
C PHE A 79 -27.55 7.09 -15.62
N PHE A 80 -27.25 7.89 -16.65
CA PHE A 80 -28.29 8.47 -17.52
C PHE A 80 -29.00 7.43 -18.39
N GLU A 81 -28.36 6.28 -18.70
CA GLU A 81 -29.01 5.17 -19.41
C GLU A 81 -29.85 4.26 -18.48
N ASN A 82 -29.66 4.33 -17.16
CA ASN A 82 -30.32 3.45 -16.19
C ASN A 82 -31.73 3.87 -15.74
N HIS A 83 -32.38 4.83 -16.41
CA HIS A 83 -33.85 4.95 -16.37
C HIS A 83 -34.53 3.96 -17.33
N SER A 84 -34.16 2.68 -17.24
CA SER A 84 -35.07 1.57 -17.53
C SER A 84 -34.52 0.32 -16.86
N PHE A 85 -35.13 -0.06 -15.74
CA PHE A 85 -35.11 -1.43 -15.25
C PHE A 85 -35.34 -2.38 -16.41
N LEU A 86 -34.43 -3.35 -16.64
CA LEU A 86 -34.73 -4.75 -16.96
C LEU A 86 -33.44 -5.53 -17.28
N PHE A 87 -33.17 -6.52 -16.42
CA PHE A 87 -32.64 -7.85 -16.67
C PHE A 87 -31.59 -8.08 -17.79
N PHE A 88 -30.51 -8.74 -17.37
CA PHE A 88 -29.69 -9.67 -18.14
C PHE A 88 -30.25 -10.03 -19.52
N GLU A 89 -29.51 -9.72 -20.59
CA GLU A 89 -29.04 -10.73 -21.54
C GLU A 89 -28.13 -10.15 -22.65
N ASN A 90 -27.04 -10.88 -22.88
CA ASN A 90 -26.40 -11.13 -24.17
C ASN A 90 -25.48 -10.07 -24.81
N HIS A 91 -24.19 -10.34 -24.60
CA HIS A 91 -23.13 -10.40 -25.61
C HIS A 91 -22.93 -9.21 -26.55
N SER A 92 -21.85 -8.45 -26.31
CA SER A 92 -20.69 -8.41 -27.22
C SER A 92 -19.79 -7.23 -26.87
N PHE A 93 -18.57 -7.52 -26.37
CA PHE A 93 -17.30 -6.98 -26.88
C PHE A 93 -16.14 -7.64 -26.11
N THR A 94 -16.04 -8.96 -26.26
CA THR A 94 -14.82 -9.73 -25.96
C THR A 94 -13.87 -9.59 -27.14
N TYR A 95 -13.05 -8.53 -27.17
CA TYR A 95 -11.79 -8.61 -27.90
C TYR A 95 -10.83 -9.40 -27.03
N ILE A 96 -10.68 -10.70 -27.27
CA ILE A 96 -9.64 -11.51 -26.63
C ILE A 96 -8.31 -11.08 -27.27
N ASN A 97 -7.66 -10.09 -26.64
CA ASN A 97 -6.24 -9.86 -26.75
C ASN A 97 -5.65 -10.12 -25.36
N PHE A 98 -4.51 -10.81 -25.29
CA PHE A 98 -3.75 -11.09 -24.06
C PHE A 98 -3.35 -9.80 -23.29
N LEU A 99 -3.56 -8.63 -23.90
CA LEU A 99 -3.26 -7.28 -23.42
C LEU A 99 -4.51 -6.40 -23.19
N ASN A 100 -5.71 -6.98 -23.04
CA ASN A 100 -6.85 -6.17 -22.59
C ASN A 100 -6.65 -5.77 -21.14
N LEU A 101 -6.40 -4.48 -20.92
CA LEU A 101 -6.41 -3.85 -19.61
C LEU A 101 -7.86 -3.42 -19.34
N ASN A 102 -8.55 -4.12 -18.44
CA ASN A 102 -9.91 -3.77 -18.04
C ASN A 102 -9.90 -2.53 -17.13
N LEU A 103 -9.88 -1.36 -17.77
CA LEU A 103 -9.84 -0.05 -17.12
C LEU A 103 -11.03 0.22 -16.17
N ILE A 104 -12.18 -0.42 -16.41
CA ILE A 104 -13.39 -0.28 -15.58
C ILE A 104 -13.14 -0.83 -14.17
N ASN A 105 -12.30 -1.85 -14.04
CA ASN A 105 -11.99 -2.45 -12.74
C ASN A 105 -11.17 -1.52 -11.83
N ILE A 106 -10.55 -0.46 -12.37
CA ILE A 106 -9.83 0.53 -11.56
C ILE A 106 -10.79 1.30 -10.65
N PHE A 107 -12.04 1.54 -11.07
CA PHE A 107 -13.04 2.28 -10.29
C PHE A 107 -13.48 1.53 -9.06
N TYR A 108 -13.51 0.20 -9.13
CA TYR A 108 -13.88 -0.63 -7.99
C TYR A 108 -12.85 -0.63 -6.86
N PHE A 109 -11.63 -0.11 -7.09
CA PHE A 109 -10.55 -0.23 -6.12
C PHE A 109 -9.90 1.12 -5.76
N PRO A 110 -10.22 1.72 -4.60
CA PRO A 110 -9.55 2.92 -4.09
C PRO A 110 -8.03 2.75 -3.89
N PHE A 111 -7.52 1.52 -3.99
CA PHE A 111 -6.10 1.18 -3.91
C PHE A 111 -5.23 1.91 -4.91
N PHE A 112 -5.71 2.11 -6.15
CA PHE A 112 -4.91 2.80 -7.16
C PHE A 112 -4.66 4.24 -6.73
N TYR A 113 -5.72 4.94 -6.30
CA TYR A 113 -5.64 6.31 -5.81
C TYR A 113 -4.66 6.47 -4.64
N ILE A 114 -4.72 5.56 -3.67
CA ILE A 114 -3.83 5.55 -2.50
C ILE A 114 -2.39 5.25 -2.91
N PHE A 115 -2.21 4.28 -3.81
CA PHE A 115 -0.90 3.96 -4.36
C PHE A 115 -0.27 5.20 -5.01
N LEU A 116 -1.01 5.87 -5.90
CA LEU A 116 -0.54 7.09 -6.55
C LEU A 116 -0.22 8.18 -5.51
N LEU A 117 -1.10 8.41 -4.54
CA LEU A 117 -0.90 9.42 -3.50
C LEU A 117 0.38 9.15 -2.68
N ILE A 118 0.62 7.91 -2.26
CA ILE A 118 1.81 7.56 -1.48
C ILE A 118 3.07 7.65 -2.32
N THR A 119 3.02 7.25 -3.60
CA THR A 119 4.16 7.42 -4.51
C THR A 119 4.52 8.90 -4.68
N MET A 120 3.52 9.79 -4.75
CA MET A 120 3.77 11.23 -4.85
C MET A 120 4.38 11.82 -3.57
N LEU A 121 3.84 11.46 -2.40
CA LEU A 121 4.34 11.96 -1.12
C LEU A 121 5.79 11.53 -0.86
N SER A 122 6.12 10.27 -1.16
CA SER A 122 7.45 9.72 -0.99
C SER A 122 8.47 10.33 -1.95
N ILE A 123 8.08 10.61 -3.20
CA ILE A 123 8.91 11.39 -4.13
C ILE A 123 9.15 12.79 -3.55
N PHE A 124 8.10 13.51 -3.15
CA PHE A 124 8.22 14.85 -2.58
C PHE A 124 9.13 14.89 -1.34
N PHE A 125 9.01 13.88 -0.48
CA PHE A 125 9.88 13.72 0.68
C PHE A 125 11.34 13.41 0.28
N CYS A 126 11.57 12.57 -0.73
CA CYS A 126 12.92 12.33 -1.22
C CYS A 126 13.56 13.60 -1.81
N LEU A 127 12.80 14.43 -2.53
CA LEU A 127 13.27 15.70 -3.10
C LEU A 127 13.74 16.70 -2.03
N THR A 128 13.13 16.64 -0.85
CA THR A 128 13.40 17.59 0.22
C THR A 128 14.64 17.20 1.04
N TYR A 129 14.84 15.92 1.32
CA TYR A 129 15.88 15.47 2.26
C TYR A 129 17.04 14.65 1.65
N ASN A 130 16.82 13.90 0.58
CA ASN A 130 17.84 13.00 -0.01
C ASN A 130 18.12 13.33 -1.48
N LYS A 131 18.89 14.40 -1.72
CA LYS A 131 19.22 14.85 -3.08
C LYS A 131 20.24 13.97 -3.81
N ASN A 132 21.19 13.37 -3.09
CA ASN A 132 22.31 12.65 -3.71
C ASN A 132 21.89 11.31 -4.35
N GLU A 133 20.82 10.68 -3.85
CA GLU A 133 20.37 9.34 -4.25
C GLU A 133 19.02 9.37 -4.99
N LEU A 134 18.59 10.58 -5.32
CA LEU A 134 17.28 10.92 -5.86
C LEU A 134 17.00 10.20 -7.19
N ILE A 135 17.99 10.13 -8.08
CA ILE A 135 17.85 9.47 -9.38
C ILE A 135 17.52 7.98 -9.19
N SER A 136 18.28 7.26 -8.35
CA SER A 136 18.03 5.83 -8.11
C SER A 136 16.69 5.57 -7.41
N PHE A 137 16.28 6.47 -6.52
CA PHE A 137 14.99 6.36 -5.86
C PHE A 137 13.84 6.60 -6.85
N LEU A 138 13.97 7.56 -7.75
CA LEU A 138 12.97 7.83 -8.79
C LEU A 138 12.86 6.68 -9.80
N THR A 139 13.98 6.14 -10.28
CA THR A 139 13.96 5.00 -11.21
C THR A 139 13.24 3.81 -10.58
N TYR A 140 13.43 3.59 -9.28
CA TYR A 140 12.70 2.58 -8.52
C TYR A 140 11.20 2.87 -8.43
N CYS A 141 10.83 4.10 -8.05
CA CYS A 141 9.42 4.50 -7.96
C CYS A 141 8.73 4.29 -9.31
N PHE A 142 9.42 4.63 -10.41
CA PHE A 142 8.91 4.48 -11.76
C PHE A 142 8.70 3.00 -12.13
N ILE A 143 9.65 2.12 -11.83
CA ILE A 143 9.52 0.68 -12.05
C ILE A 143 8.32 0.12 -11.27
N ILE A 144 8.18 0.51 -9.99
CA ILE A 144 7.04 0.09 -9.17
C ILE A 144 5.72 0.65 -9.68
N LEU A 145 5.69 1.88 -10.19
CA LEU A 145 4.51 2.48 -10.82
C LEU A 145 4.07 1.69 -12.05
N ILE A 146 5.00 1.34 -12.93
CA ILE A 146 4.69 0.55 -14.13
C ILE A 146 4.13 -0.82 -13.74
N PHE A 147 4.84 -1.57 -12.91
CA PHE A 147 4.42 -2.92 -12.55
C PHE A 147 3.20 -2.93 -11.61
N GLY A 148 3.04 -1.92 -10.78
CA GLY A 148 1.83 -1.72 -9.98
C GLY A 148 0.62 -1.43 -10.86
N TYR A 149 0.77 -0.58 -11.88
CA TYR A 149 -0.28 -0.29 -12.84
C TYR A 149 -0.70 -1.53 -13.62
N THR A 150 0.27 -2.32 -14.10
CA THR A 150 -0.05 -3.59 -14.78
C THR A 150 -0.74 -4.55 -13.81
N LEU A 151 -0.28 -4.68 -12.57
CA LEU A 151 -0.89 -5.58 -11.59
C LEU A 151 -2.39 -5.31 -11.36
N PHE A 152 -2.78 -4.03 -11.23
CA PHE A 152 -4.19 -3.68 -11.04
C PHE A 152 -5.05 -3.95 -12.27
N LEU A 153 -4.50 -3.74 -13.47
CA LEU A 153 -5.26 -3.75 -14.72
C LEU A 153 -5.30 -5.08 -15.46
N THR A 154 -4.43 -5.99 -15.09
CA THR A 154 -4.25 -7.23 -15.84
C THR A 154 -5.37 -8.20 -15.59
N ASP A 155 -6.02 -8.67 -16.64
CA ASP A 155 -6.95 -9.80 -16.53
C ASP A 155 -6.25 -11.15 -16.70
N SER A 156 -5.03 -11.17 -17.21
CA SER A 156 -4.26 -12.40 -17.35
C SER A 156 -3.49 -12.74 -16.08
N LEU A 157 -3.73 -13.93 -15.54
CA LEU A 157 -3.12 -14.52 -14.35
C LEU A 157 -1.59 -14.63 -14.46
N ILE A 158 -1.06 -14.93 -15.66
CA ILE A 158 0.38 -14.98 -15.90
C ILE A 158 1.00 -13.58 -15.78
N LEU A 159 0.40 -12.58 -16.42
CA LEU A 159 0.91 -11.20 -16.37
C LEU A 159 0.75 -10.60 -14.98
N PHE A 160 -0.34 -10.97 -14.28
CA PHE A 160 -0.57 -10.66 -12.88
C PHE A 160 0.57 -11.20 -12.01
N PHE A 161 0.92 -12.49 -12.10
CA PHE A 161 2.04 -13.07 -11.35
C PHE A 161 3.39 -12.41 -11.67
N LEU A 162 3.68 -12.21 -12.96
CA LEU A 162 4.93 -11.56 -13.38
C LEU A 162 5.02 -10.13 -12.84
N SER A 163 3.93 -9.35 -12.90
CA SER A 163 3.90 -8.00 -12.35
C SER A 163 4.10 -8.00 -10.82
N TYR A 164 3.51 -8.97 -10.12
CA TYR A 164 3.65 -9.13 -8.67
C TYR A 164 5.09 -9.46 -8.24
N GLU A 165 5.81 -10.26 -9.02
CA GLU A 165 7.23 -10.57 -8.77
C GLU A 165 8.17 -9.47 -9.22
N MET A 166 7.84 -8.76 -10.31
CA MET A 166 8.63 -7.61 -10.77
C MET A 166 8.60 -6.43 -9.80
N LEU A 167 7.66 -6.37 -8.86
CA LEU A 167 7.68 -5.40 -7.75
C LEU A 167 8.76 -5.72 -6.69
N LEU A 168 9.17 -6.99 -6.55
CA LEU A 168 10.15 -7.45 -5.57
C LEU A 168 11.57 -7.05 -5.98
N ILE A 169 11.94 -7.28 -7.24
CA ILE A 169 13.27 -6.97 -7.80
C ILE A 169 13.75 -5.54 -7.47
N PRO A 170 12.99 -4.46 -7.79
CA PRO A 170 13.41 -3.10 -7.49
C PRO A 170 13.50 -2.86 -5.97
N SER A 171 12.66 -3.54 -5.16
CA SER A 171 12.64 -3.37 -3.71
C SER A 171 13.88 -3.94 -3.03
N PHE A 172 14.35 -5.09 -3.52
CA PHE A 172 15.61 -5.69 -3.11
C PHE A 172 16.79 -4.78 -3.45
N PHE A 173 16.86 -4.30 -4.70
CA PHE A 173 17.98 -3.45 -5.12
C PHE A 173 18.08 -2.13 -4.38
N ILE A 174 16.95 -1.53 -3.97
CA ILE A 174 17.00 -0.36 -3.09
C ILE A 174 17.53 -0.73 -1.71
N LEU A 175 16.96 -1.73 -1.04
CA LEU A 175 17.46 -2.11 0.28
C LEU A 175 18.95 -2.43 0.25
N PHE A 176 19.41 -3.11 -0.80
CA PHE A 176 20.81 -3.46 -1.01
C PHE A 176 21.69 -2.25 -1.34
N LYS A 177 21.29 -1.39 -2.28
CA LYS A 177 22.09 -0.22 -2.69
C LYS A 177 22.26 0.80 -1.58
N PHE A 178 21.22 0.98 -0.76
CA PHE A 178 21.24 1.93 0.35
C PHE A 178 21.76 1.29 1.66
N ALA A 179 22.21 0.03 1.61
CA ALA A 179 22.79 -0.66 2.75
C ALA A 179 24.12 -0.04 3.14
N LYS A 180 24.16 0.62 4.31
CA LYS A 180 25.40 1.15 4.91
C LYS A 180 26.06 0.17 5.88
N THR A 181 25.30 -0.79 6.39
CA THR A 181 25.77 -1.76 7.38
C THR A 181 25.54 -3.17 6.88
N ARG A 182 26.32 -4.13 7.43
CA ARG A 182 26.12 -5.56 7.18
C ARG A 182 24.70 -6.02 7.50
N ARG A 183 24.08 -5.46 8.55
CA ARG A 183 22.70 -5.78 8.95
C ARG A 183 21.69 -5.39 7.88
N CYS A 184 21.89 -4.28 7.18
CA CYS A 184 21.03 -3.88 6.07
C CYS A 184 21.11 -4.88 4.90
N VAL A 185 22.31 -5.36 4.59
CA VAL A 185 22.53 -6.38 3.55
C VAL A 185 21.83 -7.69 3.92
N GLU A 186 21.98 -8.14 5.16
CA GLU A 186 21.28 -9.31 5.69
C GLU A 186 19.75 -9.14 5.63
N ALA A 187 19.23 -7.95 5.97
CA ALA A 187 17.80 -7.66 5.85
C ALA A 187 17.30 -7.68 4.39
N ALA A 188 18.10 -7.20 3.44
CA ALA A 188 17.77 -7.24 2.01
C ALA A 188 17.65 -8.69 1.51
N TYR A 189 18.64 -9.54 1.83
CA TYR A 189 18.60 -10.97 1.48
C TYR A 189 17.45 -11.70 2.17
N LEU A 190 17.19 -11.42 3.45
CA LEU A 190 16.05 -11.98 4.17
C LEU A 190 14.74 -11.62 3.46
N MET A 191 14.50 -10.35 3.13
CA MET A 191 13.30 -9.96 2.39
C MET A 191 13.18 -10.74 1.08
N PHE A 192 14.26 -10.82 0.29
CA PHE A 192 14.27 -11.53 -0.99
C PHE A 192 13.91 -13.01 -0.84
N PHE A 193 14.61 -13.76 0.03
CA PHE A 193 14.40 -15.20 0.17
C PHE A 193 13.03 -15.56 0.76
N TRP A 194 12.55 -14.81 1.75
CA TRP A 194 11.22 -15.05 2.31
C TRP A 194 10.13 -14.81 1.25
N THR A 195 10.19 -13.68 0.56
CA THR A 195 9.16 -13.36 -0.45
C THR A 195 9.23 -14.26 -1.68
N GLN A 196 10.42 -14.72 -2.08
CA GLN A 196 10.58 -15.75 -3.12
C GLN A 196 9.98 -17.10 -2.69
N PHE A 197 10.13 -17.48 -1.41
CA PHE A 197 9.51 -18.69 -0.89
C PHE A 197 7.98 -18.66 -1.03
N GLY A 198 7.33 -17.53 -0.72
CA GLY A 198 5.90 -17.35 -0.97
C GLY A 198 5.53 -17.43 -2.45
N ALA A 199 6.34 -16.82 -3.33
CA ALA A 199 6.11 -16.83 -4.77
C ALA A 199 6.08 -18.25 -5.38
N LEU A 200 6.81 -19.22 -4.80
CA LEU A 200 6.77 -20.62 -5.23
C LEU A 200 5.39 -21.26 -5.05
N PHE A 201 4.67 -20.94 -3.97
CA PHE A 201 3.31 -21.46 -3.77
C PHE A 201 2.30 -20.80 -4.72
N LEU A 202 2.48 -19.51 -5.00
CA LEU A 202 1.64 -18.80 -5.97
C LEU A 202 1.79 -19.39 -7.37
N ILE A 203 3.03 -19.59 -7.86
CA ILE A 203 3.23 -20.16 -9.19
C ILE A 203 2.68 -21.58 -9.30
N LEU A 204 2.78 -22.41 -8.25
CA LEU A 204 2.15 -23.73 -8.21
C LEU A 204 0.62 -23.64 -8.37
N SER A 205 -0.03 -22.74 -7.62
CA SER A 205 -1.49 -22.54 -7.71
C SER A 205 -1.92 -22.07 -9.11
N PHE A 206 -1.15 -21.14 -9.67
CA PHE A 206 -1.43 -20.50 -10.95
C PHE A 206 -1.18 -21.41 -12.14
N LEU A 207 -0.14 -22.23 -12.10
CA LEU A 207 0.10 -23.28 -13.09
C LEU A 207 -1.02 -24.32 -13.07
N TYR A 208 -1.47 -24.74 -11.88
CA TYR A 208 -2.56 -25.69 -11.77
C TYR A 208 -3.88 -25.11 -12.33
N LEU A 209 -4.22 -23.86 -12.00
CA LEU A 209 -5.38 -23.16 -12.60
C LEU A 209 -5.28 -23.08 -14.12
N PHE A 210 -4.10 -22.74 -14.64
CA PHE A 210 -3.86 -22.66 -16.08
C PHE A 210 -4.03 -24.02 -16.78
N LEU A 211 -3.56 -25.11 -16.16
CA LEU A 211 -3.68 -26.47 -16.72
C LEU A 211 -5.13 -26.96 -16.78
N ILE A 212 -5.94 -26.64 -15.76
CA ILE A 212 -7.35 -27.06 -15.69
C ILE A 212 -8.23 -26.18 -16.59
N CYS A 213 -8.12 -24.86 -16.46
CA CYS A 213 -8.97 -23.92 -17.19
C CYS A 213 -8.49 -23.71 -18.64
N GLN A 214 -7.28 -24.18 -18.99
CA GLN A 214 -6.61 -24.00 -20.28
C GLN A 214 -6.54 -22.54 -20.76
N SER A 215 -6.67 -21.59 -19.83
CA SER A 215 -6.77 -20.17 -20.09
C SER A 215 -6.10 -19.39 -18.97
N SER A 216 -5.53 -18.25 -19.33
CA SER A 216 -4.88 -17.37 -18.37
C SER A 216 -5.80 -16.25 -17.88
N SER A 217 -7.01 -16.08 -18.41
CA SER A 217 -7.88 -14.96 -18.05
C SER A 217 -8.68 -15.25 -16.77
N PHE A 218 -8.63 -14.32 -15.82
CA PHE A 218 -9.39 -14.39 -14.57
C PHE A 218 -10.90 -14.54 -14.81
N TRP A 219 -11.43 -13.95 -15.88
CA TRP A 219 -12.84 -14.06 -16.26
C TRP A 219 -13.26 -15.47 -16.68
N ILE A 220 -12.39 -16.22 -17.37
CA ILE A 220 -12.71 -17.61 -17.74
C ILE A 220 -12.59 -18.49 -16.51
N ILE A 221 -11.56 -18.26 -15.68
CA ILE A 221 -11.34 -18.99 -14.43
C ILE A 221 -12.53 -18.82 -13.48
N SER A 222 -13.13 -17.63 -13.40
CA SER A 222 -14.29 -17.40 -12.52
C SER A 222 -15.55 -18.13 -12.92
N ASN A 223 -15.65 -18.54 -14.19
CA ASN A 223 -16.79 -19.30 -14.67
C ASN A 223 -16.59 -20.82 -14.54
N TYR A 224 -15.39 -21.26 -14.13
CA TYR A 224 -15.07 -22.66 -13.95
C TYR A 224 -15.56 -23.15 -12.57
N GLN A 225 -16.16 -24.33 -12.53
CA GLN A 225 -16.62 -24.95 -11.29
C GLN A 225 -15.52 -25.84 -10.69
N PHE A 226 -14.97 -25.41 -9.55
CA PHE A 226 -13.97 -26.17 -8.81
C PHE A 226 -14.62 -27.07 -7.75
N SER A 227 -14.00 -28.21 -7.50
CA SER A 227 -14.39 -29.07 -6.37
C SER A 227 -13.96 -28.45 -5.03
N ASN A 228 -14.66 -28.75 -3.93
CA ASN A 228 -14.31 -28.23 -2.60
C ASN A 228 -12.85 -28.55 -2.19
N PHE A 229 -12.30 -29.67 -2.67
CA PHE A 229 -10.91 -30.04 -2.42
C PHE A 229 -9.94 -29.10 -3.13
N GLU A 230 -10.17 -28.81 -4.41
CA GLU A 230 -9.35 -27.88 -5.20
C GLU A 230 -9.42 -26.47 -4.64
N VAL A 231 -10.62 -26.03 -4.26
CA VAL A 231 -10.87 -24.73 -3.63
C VAL A 231 -10.04 -24.60 -2.35
N ASN A 232 -10.07 -25.60 -1.47
CA ASN A 232 -9.27 -25.59 -0.24
C ASN A 232 -7.76 -25.66 -0.52
N PHE A 233 -7.35 -26.41 -1.56
CA PHE A 233 -5.96 -26.48 -1.99
C PHE A 233 -5.43 -25.11 -2.46
N PHE A 234 -6.17 -24.40 -3.32
CA PHE A 234 -5.82 -23.05 -3.75
C PHE A 234 -5.77 -22.08 -2.58
N PHE A 235 -6.76 -22.16 -1.69
CA PHE A 235 -6.84 -21.28 -0.54
C PHE A 235 -5.60 -21.40 0.34
N ILE A 236 -5.12 -22.61 0.64
CA ILE A 236 -3.90 -22.83 1.41
C ILE A 236 -2.67 -22.26 0.68
N LEU A 237 -2.55 -22.54 -0.63
CA LEU A 237 -1.44 -22.03 -1.43
C LEU A 237 -1.43 -20.50 -1.51
N TRP A 238 -2.59 -19.86 -1.57
CA TRP A 238 -2.72 -18.41 -1.62
C TRP A 238 -2.48 -17.75 -0.28
N ILE A 239 -2.95 -18.33 0.82
CA ILE A 239 -2.60 -17.84 2.16
C ILE A 239 -1.10 -17.93 2.39
N ILE A 240 -0.46 -19.06 2.04
CA ILE A 240 0.99 -19.17 2.21
C ILE A 240 1.70 -18.22 1.24
N GLY A 241 1.26 -18.17 -0.02
CA GLY A 241 1.93 -17.43 -1.08
C GLY A 241 1.83 -15.92 -0.93
N PHE A 242 0.62 -15.39 -0.74
CA PHE A 242 0.42 -13.97 -0.46
C PHE A 242 0.78 -13.61 0.98
N GLY A 243 0.59 -14.53 1.94
CA GLY A 243 0.87 -14.36 3.37
C GLY A 243 2.34 -14.30 3.77
N VAL A 244 3.27 -14.32 2.81
CA VAL A 244 4.64 -13.84 3.08
C VAL A 244 4.77 -12.35 2.84
N LYS A 245 4.21 -11.80 1.74
CA LYS A 245 4.25 -10.34 1.45
C LYS A 245 3.22 -9.57 2.28
N LEU A 246 2.02 -10.14 2.46
CA LEU A 246 1.14 -9.82 3.58
C LEU A 246 1.78 -10.46 4.81
N PRO A 247 2.26 -9.72 5.81
CA PRO A 247 3.01 -10.30 6.93
C PRO A 247 2.12 -11.14 7.86
N LEU A 248 1.67 -12.31 7.42
CA LEU A 248 0.91 -13.25 8.22
C LEU A 248 1.84 -14.12 9.04
N TRP A 249 1.39 -14.58 10.21
CA TRP A 249 2.09 -15.58 10.99
C TRP A 249 2.17 -16.88 10.18
N PRO A 250 3.27 -17.65 10.24
CA PRO A 250 4.55 -17.37 10.90
C PRO A 250 5.55 -16.56 10.04
N PHE A 251 5.15 -16.08 8.87
CA PHE A 251 6.05 -15.55 7.84
C PHE A 251 6.41 -14.06 7.95
N TYR A 252 5.95 -13.33 8.96
CA TYR A 252 6.19 -11.88 9.05
C TYR A 252 7.60 -11.46 9.52
N GLY A 253 8.46 -12.39 9.96
CA GLY A 253 9.72 -12.06 10.65
C GLY A 253 10.72 -11.23 9.83
N TRP A 254 10.60 -11.21 8.50
CA TRP A 254 11.43 -10.38 7.62
C TRP A 254 11.03 -8.90 7.63
N LEU A 255 9.74 -8.59 7.83
CA LEU A 255 9.20 -7.24 7.64
C LEU A 255 9.71 -6.24 8.69
N PRO A 256 9.68 -6.53 10.01
CA PRO A 256 10.24 -5.61 11.01
C PRO A 256 11.73 -5.36 10.80
N LYS A 257 12.50 -6.38 10.38
CA LYS A 257 13.94 -6.23 10.09
C LYS A 257 14.18 -5.34 8.88
N ALA A 258 13.40 -5.50 7.81
CA ALA A 258 13.48 -4.68 6.61
C ALA A 258 13.19 -3.20 6.91
N HIS A 259 12.15 -2.89 7.68
CA HIS A 259 11.79 -1.51 8.03
C HIS A 259 12.85 -0.79 8.86
N VAL A 260 13.50 -1.49 9.78
CA VAL A 260 14.52 -0.92 10.67
C VAL A 260 15.74 -0.46 9.90
N GLU A 261 16.21 -1.28 8.98
CA GLU A 261 17.42 -1.03 8.21
C GLU A 261 17.17 -0.16 6.97
N ALA A 262 15.94 -0.14 6.46
CA ALA A 262 15.55 0.70 5.34
C ALA A 262 15.71 2.21 5.61
N SER A 263 16.00 2.94 4.54
CA SER A 263 15.79 4.39 4.49
C SER A 263 14.31 4.72 4.74
N THR A 264 14.03 5.89 5.30
CA THR A 264 12.67 6.27 5.68
C THR A 264 11.75 6.39 4.47
N ASN A 265 12.27 6.94 3.36
CA ASN A 265 11.59 6.98 2.06
C ASN A 265 11.18 5.58 1.59
N PHE A 266 12.05 4.59 1.74
CA PHE A 266 11.73 3.22 1.37
C PHE A 266 10.73 2.58 2.34
N SER A 267 10.83 2.84 3.65
CA SER A 267 9.85 2.32 4.62
C SER A 267 8.42 2.84 4.41
N ILE A 268 8.29 4.08 3.91
CA ILE A 268 7.01 4.67 3.50
C ILE A 268 6.45 3.90 2.30
N PHE A 269 7.26 3.57 1.30
CA PHE A 269 6.84 2.73 0.18
C PHE A 269 6.51 1.29 0.60
N LEU A 270 7.38 0.65 1.39
CA LEU A 270 7.20 -0.73 1.81
C LEU A 270 5.91 -0.91 2.59
N SER A 271 5.66 -0.06 3.59
CA SER A 271 4.42 -0.13 4.38
C SER A 271 3.22 0.36 3.60
N GLY A 272 3.36 1.48 2.89
CA GLY A 272 2.28 2.19 2.22
C GLY A 272 1.75 1.47 0.98
N VAL A 273 2.60 0.75 0.25
CA VAL A 273 2.32 0.22 -1.08
C VAL A 273 2.54 -1.29 -1.19
N LEU A 274 3.73 -1.79 -0.85
CA LEU A 274 4.09 -3.19 -1.18
C LEU A 274 3.16 -4.21 -0.52
N VAL A 275 2.81 -3.99 0.75
CA VAL A 275 1.87 -4.86 1.47
C VAL A 275 0.46 -4.83 0.84
N LYS A 276 0.09 -3.71 0.22
CA LYS A 276 -1.24 -3.53 -0.40
C LYS A 276 -1.35 -4.27 -1.73
N PHE A 277 -0.25 -4.43 -2.46
CA PHE A 277 -0.26 -5.27 -3.66
C PHE A 277 -0.50 -6.73 -3.34
N ALA A 278 0.10 -7.24 -2.26
CA ALA A 278 -0.14 -8.61 -1.80
C ALA A 278 -1.59 -8.79 -1.32
N PHE A 279 -2.12 -7.78 -0.65
CA PHE A 279 -3.52 -7.74 -0.28
C PHE A 279 -4.47 -7.80 -1.48
N PHE A 280 -4.28 -6.90 -2.44
CA PHE A 280 -5.08 -6.86 -3.65
C PHE A 280 -4.99 -8.18 -4.43
N GLY A 281 -3.81 -8.79 -4.46
CA GLY A 281 -3.62 -10.09 -5.09
C GLY A 281 -4.43 -11.21 -4.43
N LEU A 282 -4.36 -11.30 -3.10
CA LEU A 282 -5.17 -12.24 -2.33
C LEU A 282 -6.67 -12.00 -2.60
N MET A 283 -7.11 -10.75 -2.55
CA MET A 283 -8.50 -10.37 -2.81
C MET A 283 -9.00 -10.77 -4.19
N LYS A 284 -8.23 -10.42 -5.23
CA LYS A 284 -8.56 -10.73 -6.61
C LYS A 284 -8.69 -12.24 -6.82
N CYS A 285 -7.75 -13.01 -6.27
CA CYS A 285 -7.77 -14.47 -6.31
C CYS A 285 -9.02 -15.04 -5.59
N LEU A 286 -9.32 -14.60 -4.37
CA LEU A 286 -10.48 -15.07 -3.61
C LEU A 286 -11.81 -14.77 -4.32
N PHE A 287 -11.96 -13.56 -4.86
CA PHE A 287 -13.16 -13.18 -5.63
C PHE A 287 -13.30 -13.93 -6.94
N THR A 288 -12.19 -14.27 -7.61
CA THR A 288 -12.26 -15.01 -8.87
C THR A 288 -12.81 -16.40 -8.70
N ILE A 289 -12.51 -17.10 -7.60
CA ILE A 289 -13.04 -18.46 -7.35
C ILE A 289 -14.40 -18.39 -6.62
N GLN A 290 -14.90 -17.19 -6.27
CA GLN A 290 -16.14 -17.00 -5.49
C GLN A 290 -16.16 -17.87 -4.22
N LEU A 291 -15.03 -17.87 -3.51
CA LEU A 291 -14.85 -18.71 -2.34
C LEU A 291 -15.77 -18.27 -1.20
N GLU A 292 -16.69 -19.15 -0.79
CA GLU A 292 -16.97 -19.32 0.63
C GLU A 292 -15.89 -20.26 1.19
N PRO A 293 -14.87 -19.76 1.91
CA PRO A 293 -13.88 -20.65 2.47
C PRO A 293 -14.57 -21.51 3.53
N THR A 294 -14.79 -22.78 3.20
CA THR A 294 -15.24 -23.82 4.16
C THR A 294 -14.26 -24.03 5.31
N PHE A 295 -13.10 -23.36 5.25
CA PHE A 295 -11.97 -23.54 6.13
C PHE A 295 -12.04 -22.59 7.33
N TYR A 296 -12.92 -22.91 8.27
CA TYR A 296 -13.02 -22.20 9.56
C TYR A 296 -11.71 -22.22 10.38
N TYR A 297 -10.78 -23.14 10.07
CA TYR A 297 -9.51 -23.29 10.80
C TYR A 297 -8.50 -22.15 10.58
N ILE A 298 -8.73 -21.23 9.63
CA ILE A 298 -7.80 -20.10 9.44
C ILE A 298 -8.01 -18.98 10.46
N TYR A 299 -9.23 -18.78 10.94
CA TYR A 299 -9.48 -17.76 11.97
C TYR A 299 -8.56 -17.93 13.19
N PRO A 300 -8.43 -19.11 13.83
CA PRO A 300 -7.52 -19.27 14.96
C PRO A 300 -6.04 -19.08 14.57
N PHE A 301 -5.65 -19.43 13.36
CA PHE A 301 -4.28 -19.19 12.88
C PHE A 301 -3.97 -17.69 12.76
N LEU A 302 -4.91 -16.91 12.22
CA LEU A 302 -4.77 -15.45 12.15
C LEU A 302 -4.85 -14.80 13.52
N THR A 303 -5.67 -15.33 14.44
CA THR A 303 -5.74 -14.84 15.83
C THR A 303 -4.42 -15.03 16.56
N ILE A 304 -3.74 -16.18 16.36
CA ILE A 304 -2.41 -16.43 16.93
C ILE A 304 -1.41 -15.39 16.44
N GLY A 305 -1.47 -15.03 15.16
CA GLY A 305 -0.61 -13.99 14.60
C GLY A 305 -0.83 -12.61 15.21
N ILE A 306 -2.08 -12.22 15.47
CA ILE A 306 -2.41 -10.98 16.20
C ILE A 306 -1.82 -11.00 17.61
N VAL A 307 -2.02 -12.11 18.33
CA VAL A 307 -1.53 -12.27 19.71
C VAL A 307 0.00 -12.21 19.75
N ASP A 308 0.70 -12.97 18.90
CA ASP A 308 2.17 -13.00 18.85
C ASP A 308 2.75 -11.62 18.48
N ALA A 309 2.19 -10.95 17.48
CA ALA A 309 2.62 -9.60 17.11
C ALA A 309 2.36 -8.58 18.23
N SER A 310 1.25 -8.67 18.94
CA SER A 310 0.92 -7.79 20.07
C SER A 310 1.90 -7.93 21.24
N PHE A 311 2.29 -9.15 21.59
CA PHE A 311 3.30 -9.40 22.62
C PHE A 311 4.68 -8.93 22.18
N LYS A 312 5.05 -9.14 20.91
CA LYS A 312 6.32 -8.62 20.38
C LYS A 312 6.35 -7.10 20.38
N LEU A 313 5.23 -6.42 20.14
CA LEU A 313 5.12 -4.96 20.20
C LEU A 313 5.46 -4.42 21.60
N PHE A 314 5.03 -5.10 22.66
CA PHE A 314 5.25 -4.69 24.06
C PHE A 314 6.73 -4.46 24.43
N TYR A 315 7.64 -5.32 23.94
CA TYR A 315 9.05 -5.26 24.29
C TYR A 315 9.87 -4.34 23.36
N GLN A 316 9.26 -3.71 22.35
CA GLN A 316 10.04 -2.94 21.37
C GLN A 316 10.56 -1.62 21.93
N ILE A 317 11.86 -1.40 21.76
CA ILE A 317 12.57 -0.17 22.15
C ILE A 317 12.82 0.75 20.94
N ASP A 318 12.84 0.19 19.73
CA ASP A 318 13.03 0.94 18.48
C ASP A 318 11.68 1.47 17.95
N LEU A 319 11.57 2.79 17.75
CA LEU A 319 10.35 3.40 17.18
C LEU A 319 9.98 2.86 15.80
N LYS A 320 10.96 2.56 14.93
CA LYS A 320 10.68 1.95 13.61
C LYS A 320 10.13 0.53 13.72
N LYS A 321 10.63 -0.28 14.67
CA LYS A 321 10.10 -1.63 14.89
C LYS A 321 8.68 -1.58 15.40
N LEU A 322 8.40 -0.63 16.28
CA LEU A 322 7.08 -0.44 16.85
C LEU A 322 6.02 -0.21 15.76
N VAL A 323 6.28 0.72 14.85
CA VAL A 323 5.41 0.96 13.68
C VAL A 323 5.32 -0.28 12.78
N ALA A 324 6.42 -1.01 12.59
CA ALA A 324 6.41 -2.22 11.77
C ALA A 324 5.62 -3.38 12.41
N TYR A 325 5.58 -3.50 13.74
CA TYR A 325 4.77 -4.52 14.41
C TYR A 325 3.28 -4.17 14.45
N SER A 326 2.94 -2.86 14.54
CA SER A 326 1.54 -2.46 14.36
C SER A 326 1.02 -2.84 12.98
N THR A 327 1.82 -2.66 11.91
CA THR A 327 1.39 -3.08 10.56
C THR A 327 1.12 -4.58 10.50
N VAL A 328 1.88 -5.41 11.22
CA VAL A 328 1.63 -6.86 11.30
C VAL A 328 0.27 -7.14 11.93
N VAL A 329 -0.06 -6.52 13.07
CA VAL A 329 -1.37 -6.70 13.73
C VAL A 329 -2.51 -6.33 12.78
N GLU A 330 -2.40 -5.17 12.14
CA GLU A 330 -3.41 -4.65 11.23
C GLU A 330 -3.62 -5.56 10.02
N MET A 331 -2.56 -6.14 9.44
CA MET A 331 -2.68 -7.03 8.28
C MET A 331 -3.37 -8.36 8.60
N HIS A 332 -3.21 -8.88 9.82
CA HIS A 332 -3.96 -10.07 10.25
C HIS A 332 -5.44 -9.74 10.43
N TRP A 333 -5.74 -8.61 11.06
CA TRP A 333 -7.11 -8.16 11.22
C TRP A 333 -7.81 -7.99 9.85
N LEU A 334 -7.11 -7.36 8.92
CA LEU A 334 -7.59 -7.05 7.58
C LEU A 334 -7.81 -8.32 6.73
N THR A 335 -6.97 -9.35 6.89
CA THR A 335 -7.17 -10.65 6.23
C THR A 335 -8.35 -11.44 6.81
N ILE A 336 -8.61 -11.37 8.11
CA ILE A 336 -9.81 -11.96 8.73
C ILE A 336 -11.08 -11.40 8.07
N CYS A 337 -11.14 -10.08 7.88
CA CYS A 337 -12.28 -9.42 7.28
C CYS A 337 -12.62 -9.95 5.89
N ILE A 338 -11.63 -10.27 5.07
CA ILE A 338 -11.87 -10.73 3.69
C ILE A 338 -12.21 -12.19 3.59
N ILE A 339 -11.55 -13.01 4.40
CA ILE A 339 -11.82 -14.44 4.42
C ILE A 339 -13.26 -14.69 4.89
N SER A 340 -13.86 -13.76 5.64
CA SER A 340 -15.28 -13.82 5.99
C SER A 340 -16.26 -13.76 4.81
N GLY A 341 -15.85 -13.20 3.66
CA GLY A 341 -16.69 -13.10 2.46
C GLY A 341 -17.89 -12.15 2.56
N GLN A 342 -18.19 -11.59 3.73
CA GLN A 342 -19.34 -10.71 3.93
C GLN A 342 -19.05 -9.30 3.40
N SER A 343 -19.98 -8.71 2.65
CA SER A 343 -19.79 -7.40 2.03
C SER A 343 -19.42 -6.28 3.02
N PRO A 344 -19.96 -6.21 4.25
CA PRO A 344 -19.58 -5.16 5.19
C PRO A 344 -18.19 -5.38 5.82
N LEU A 345 -17.78 -6.63 6.02
CA LEU A 345 -16.44 -6.96 6.50
C LEU A 345 -15.39 -6.69 5.42
N ILE A 346 -15.70 -7.01 4.16
CA ILE A 346 -14.89 -6.61 3.01
C ILE A 346 -14.73 -5.08 2.97
N LEU A 347 -15.80 -4.32 3.18
CA LEU A 347 -15.74 -2.85 3.28
C LEU A 347 -14.83 -2.40 4.43
N SER A 348 -14.99 -3.00 5.61
CA SER A 348 -14.10 -2.75 6.76
C SER A 348 -12.63 -2.97 6.39
N SER A 349 -12.33 -4.07 5.68
CA SER A 349 -10.97 -4.41 5.23
C SER A 349 -10.41 -3.33 4.29
N PHE A 350 -11.25 -2.77 3.41
CA PHE A 350 -10.86 -1.68 2.53
C PHE A 350 -10.54 -0.43 3.35
N CYS A 351 -11.48 0.05 4.17
CA CYS A 351 -11.28 1.21 5.03
C CYS A 351 -10.02 1.08 5.88
N MET A 352 -9.78 -0.11 6.44
CA MET A 352 -8.59 -0.42 7.21
C MET A 352 -7.30 -0.34 6.40
N LEU A 353 -7.33 -0.80 5.16
CA LEU A 353 -6.18 -0.72 4.27
C LEU A 353 -5.82 0.72 3.93
N ILE A 354 -6.83 1.56 3.65
CA ILE A 354 -6.66 2.99 3.39
C ILE A 354 -6.09 3.68 4.62
N SER A 355 -6.71 3.46 5.78
CA SER A 355 -6.32 4.06 7.05
C SER A 355 -4.87 3.70 7.39
N HIS A 356 -4.52 2.41 7.33
CA HIS A 356 -3.16 1.93 7.54
C HIS A 356 -2.17 2.58 6.57
N ALA A 357 -2.50 2.72 5.28
CA ALA A 357 -1.59 3.32 4.31
C ALA A 357 -1.25 4.77 4.64
N LEU A 358 -2.23 5.56 5.09
CA LEU A 358 -2.00 6.93 5.49
C LEU A 358 -1.29 7.01 6.86
N LEU A 359 -1.68 6.14 7.80
CA LEU A 359 -1.20 6.19 9.18
C LEU A 359 0.22 5.63 9.31
N SER A 360 0.52 4.53 8.62
CA SER A 360 1.87 3.96 8.55
C SER A 360 2.83 4.95 7.89
N THR A 361 2.41 5.63 6.82
CA THR A 361 3.27 6.61 6.14
C THR A 361 3.51 7.84 7.02
N ASN A 362 2.48 8.35 7.70
CA ASN A 362 2.65 9.46 8.66
C ASN A 362 3.53 9.07 9.85
N SER A 363 3.34 7.88 10.41
CA SER A 363 4.17 7.41 11.55
C SER A 363 5.63 7.20 11.16
N PHE A 364 5.95 6.61 10.00
CA PHE A 364 7.34 6.53 9.53
C PHE A 364 7.97 7.90 9.29
N LEU A 365 7.20 8.87 8.78
CA LEU A 365 7.64 10.25 8.63
C LEU A 365 7.91 10.94 9.97
N LEU A 366 7.08 10.69 10.99
CA LEU A 366 7.27 11.22 12.34
C LEU A 366 8.49 10.60 13.02
N VAL A 367 8.70 9.29 12.86
CA VAL A 367 9.91 8.60 13.35
C VAL A 367 11.17 9.15 12.66
N ASP A 368 11.10 9.48 11.36
CA ASP A 368 12.20 10.16 10.66
C ASP A 368 12.46 11.57 11.23
N ALA A 369 11.41 12.36 11.49
CA ALA A 369 11.52 13.69 12.05
C ALA A 369 12.21 13.68 13.42
N ILE A 370 11.88 12.69 14.27
CA ILE A 370 12.56 12.45 15.55
C ILE A 370 14.03 12.11 15.29
N ASN A 371 14.30 11.12 14.43
CA ASN A 371 15.66 10.67 14.16
C ASN A 371 16.56 11.78 13.60
N ARG A 372 16.04 12.69 12.76
CA ARG A 372 16.83 13.83 12.24
C ARG A 372 17.19 14.85 13.32
N ARG A 373 16.37 15.00 14.36
CA ARG A 373 16.53 16.00 15.41
C ARG A 373 17.38 15.49 16.56
N PHE A 374 17.09 14.28 17.01
CA PHE A 374 17.73 13.66 18.17
C PHE A 374 18.91 12.76 17.77
N LYS A 375 19.06 12.42 16.47
CA LYS A 375 20.05 11.47 15.93
C LYS A 375 19.92 10.05 16.48
N THR A 376 18.85 9.79 17.21
CA THR A 376 18.53 8.52 17.81
C THR A 376 17.05 8.23 17.57
N ARG A 377 16.70 6.94 17.62
CA ARG A 377 15.33 6.44 17.42
C ARG A 377 14.88 5.52 18.57
N LEU A 378 15.70 5.41 19.60
CA LEU A 378 15.50 4.56 20.75
C LEU A 378 14.61 5.29 21.75
N ILE A 379 13.52 4.64 22.15
CA ILE A 379 12.54 5.19 23.10
C ILE A 379 13.20 5.57 24.43
N THR A 380 14.24 4.84 24.85
CA THR A 380 14.94 5.07 26.12
C THR A 380 15.75 6.36 26.18
N GLU A 381 16.12 6.93 25.03
CA GLU A 381 16.98 8.12 24.95
C GLU A 381 16.19 9.40 24.67
N ILE A 382 14.94 9.27 24.20
CA ILE A 382 14.11 10.40 23.79
C ILE A 382 13.01 10.57 24.83
N THR A 383 13.02 11.71 25.52
CA THR A 383 12.00 12.10 26.50
C THR A 383 11.75 13.60 26.40
N GLY A 384 10.55 14.06 26.79
CA GLY A 384 10.24 15.49 26.89
C GLY A 384 10.04 16.24 25.57
N LEU A 385 9.48 15.57 24.55
CA LEU A 385 9.14 16.22 23.27
C LEU A 385 8.16 17.39 23.43
N ASN A 386 7.28 17.34 24.44
CA ASN A 386 6.31 18.40 24.71
C ASN A 386 6.95 19.77 24.93
N PHE A 387 8.09 19.83 25.62
CA PHE A 387 8.82 21.08 25.89
C PHE A 387 9.84 21.41 24.79
N LEU A 388 10.50 20.40 24.22
CA LEU A 388 11.57 20.62 23.24
C LEU A 388 11.04 20.99 21.85
N THR A 389 9.98 20.31 21.38
CA THR A 389 9.43 20.46 20.03
C THR A 389 7.90 20.37 20.05
N PRO A 390 7.21 21.44 20.50
CA PRO A 390 5.77 21.39 20.77
C PRO A 390 4.93 21.10 19.52
N LYS A 391 5.34 21.55 18.32
CA LYS A 391 4.60 21.23 17.09
C LYS A 391 4.74 19.76 16.71
N LEU A 392 5.94 19.20 16.86
CA LEU A 392 6.18 17.77 16.66
C LEU A 392 5.38 16.94 17.65
N PHE A 393 5.38 17.31 18.93
CA PHE A 393 4.53 16.70 19.96
C PHE A 393 3.05 16.68 19.53
N LEU A 394 2.48 17.82 19.13
CA LEU A 394 1.09 17.91 18.69
C LEU A 394 0.78 16.97 17.53
N THR A 395 1.63 16.96 16.49
CA THR A 395 1.43 16.07 15.33
C THR A 395 1.46 14.60 15.70
N ILE A 396 2.35 14.21 16.62
CA ILE A 396 2.44 12.82 17.03
C ILE A 396 1.26 12.44 17.90
N LEU A 397 0.86 13.29 18.85
CA LEU A 397 -0.31 13.07 19.68
C LEU A 397 -1.58 12.90 18.83
N THR A 398 -1.77 13.72 17.80
CA THR A 398 -2.90 13.53 16.87
C THR A 398 -2.81 12.21 16.11
N ASN A 399 -1.62 11.82 15.66
CA ASN A 399 -1.45 10.56 14.92
C ASN A 399 -1.65 9.32 15.82
N THR A 400 -1.25 9.38 17.09
CA THR A 400 -1.49 8.28 18.05
C THR A 400 -2.95 8.21 18.47
N LEU A 401 -3.68 9.33 18.53
CA LEU A 401 -5.13 9.34 18.73
C LEU A 401 -5.88 8.69 17.56
N ILE A 402 -5.46 8.96 16.32
CA ILE A 402 -6.06 8.30 15.15
C ILE A 402 -5.82 6.78 15.20
N PHE A 403 -4.63 6.36 15.63
CA PHE A 403 -4.30 4.94 15.82
C PHE A 403 -5.13 4.25 16.90
N LEU A 404 -5.68 5.01 17.86
CA LEU A 404 -6.61 4.52 18.89
C LEU A 404 -8.06 4.43 18.41
N GLY A 405 -8.35 4.75 17.14
CA GLY A 405 -9.73 4.80 16.66
C GLY A 405 -10.47 6.04 17.11
N PHE A 406 -9.82 7.21 17.10
CA PHE A 406 -10.53 8.46 17.41
C PHE A 406 -11.73 8.66 16.45
N PRO A 407 -12.92 9.03 16.97
CA PRO A 407 -14.15 9.12 16.17
C PRO A 407 -14.00 10.15 15.04
N GLY A 408 -14.58 9.82 13.88
CA GLY A 408 -14.47 10.62 12.67
C GLY A 408 -13.24 10.33 11.81
N SER A 409 -12.30 9.49 12.28
CA SER A 409 -11.23 8.95 11.44
C SER A 409 -11.69 7.74 10.61
N ILE A 410 -11.05 7.50 9.46
CA ILE A 410 -11.32 6.30 8.66
C ILE A 410 -10.95 4.99 9.38
N PHE A 411 -10.00 5.05 10.31
CA PHE A 411 -9.61 3.89 11.13
C PHE A 411 -10.75 3.46 12.06
N PHE A 412 -11.38 4.43 12.74
CA PHE A 412 -12.55 4.18 13.59
C PHE A 412 -13.70 3.51 12.83
N ILE A 413 -13.93 3.90 11.58
CA ILE A 413 -15.00 3.33 10.75
C ILE A 413 -14.70 1.88 10.39
N ALA A 414 -13.44 1.60 10.06
CA ALA A 414 -13.00 0.23 9.82
C ALA A 414 -13.22 -0.65 11.05
N GLU A 415 -12.85 -0.17 12.24
CA GLU A 415 -13.04 -0.88 13.51
C GLU A 415 -14.51 -1.10 13.83
N PHE A 416 -15.33 -0.06 13.69
CA PHE A 416 -16.76 -0.11 13.97
C PHE A 416 -17.46 -1.12 13.06
N LEU A 417 -17.19 -1.08 11.74
CA LEU A 417 -17.71 -2.05 10.79
C LEU A 417 -17.20 -3.46 11.10
N PHE A 418 -15.93 -3.62 11.47
CA PHE A 418 -15.44 -4.95 11.82
C PHE A 418 -16.18 -5.54 13.02
N PHE A 419 -16.19 -4.85 14.16
CA PHE A 419 -16.75 -5.43 15.38
C PHE A 419 -18.25 -5.62 15.31
N SER A 420 -19.00 -4.74 14.65
CA SER A 420 -20.44 -4.89 14.47
C SER A 420 -20.79 -6.18 13.72
N PHE A 421 -20.17 -6.42 12.56
CA PHE A 421 -20.48 -7.59 11.75
C PHE A 421 -19.75 -8.87 12.18
N PHE A 422 -18.57 -8.74 12.79
CA PHE A 422 -17.82 -9.90 13.29
C PHE A 422 -18.44 -10.48 14.57
N PHE A 423 -19.11 -9.66 15.38
CA PHE A 423 -19.84 -10.13 16.55
C PHE A 423 -20.99 -11.08 16.18
N ASP A 424 -21.71 -10.77 15.10
CA ASP A 424 -22.80 -11.60 14.58
C ASP A 424 -22.30 -12.96 14.06
N LEU A 425 -21.10 -13.01 13.47
CA LEU A 425 -20.49 -14.26 12.99
C LEU A 425 -19.87 -15.10 14.11
N PHE A 426 -19.06 -14.49 14.97
CA PHE A 426 -18.29 -15.17 16.01
C PHE A 426 -18.28 -14.36 17.32
N PRO A 427 -19.28 -14.50 18.20
CA PRO A 427 -19.44 -13.66 19.39
C PRO A 427 -18.30 -13.85 20.43
N LEU A 428 -17.85 -15.08 20.64
CA LEU A 428 -16.74 -15.35 21.58
C LEU A 428 -15.41 -14.78 21.06
N LEU A 429 -15.15 -14.92 19.77
CA LEU A 429 -13.92 -14.49 19.14
C LEU A 429 -13.85 -12.96 19.02
N SER A 430 -14.98 -12.31 18.75
CA SER A 430 -15.09 -10.86 18.72
C SER A 430 -14.85 -10.23 20.09
N ILE A 431 -15.37 -10.81 21.19
CA ILE A 431 -15.08 -10.35 22.56
C ILE A 431 -13.59 -10.47 22.87
N PHE A 432 -12.97 -11.59 22.48
CA PHE A 432 -11.52 -11.78 22.62
C PHE A 432 -10.73 -10.71 21.85
N PHE A 433 -11.12 -10.42 20.60
CA PHE A 433 -10.49 -9.36 19.82
C PHE A 433 -10.72 -7.96 20.37
N LEU A 434 -11.90 -7.66 20.93
CA LEU A 434 -12.14 -6.39 21.61
C LEU A 434 -11.12 -6.19 22.74
N ILE A 435 -10.90 -7.21 23.57
CA ILE A 435 -9.93 -7.12 24.67
C ILE A 435 -8.52 -6.90 24.11
N ILE A 436 -8.09 -7.68 23.11
CA ILE A 436 -6.73 -7.60 22.62
C ILE A 436 -6.47 -6.34 21.79
N LEU A 437 -7.29 -6.09 20.78
CA LEU A 437 -7.07 -4.99 19.83
C LEU A 437 -7.43 -3.63 20.42
N TYR A 438 -8.37 -3.55 21.37
CA TYR A 438 -8.80 -2.26 21.95
C TYR A 438 -8.13 -1.95 23.30
N LEU A 439 -7.87 -2.95 24.14
CA LEU A 439 -7.22 -2.72 25.43
C LEU A 439 -5.71 -2.97 25.33
N ILE A 440 -5.28 -4.14 24.89
CA ILE A 440 -3.88 -4.56 25.04
C ILE A 440 -2.96 -3.85 24.02
N VAL A 441 -3.24 -3.98 22.72
CA VAL A 441 -2.40 -3.40 21.66
C VAL A 441 -2.27 -1.89 21.80
N PRO A 442 -3.36 -1.12 21.99
CA PRO A 442 -3.27 0.33 22.00
C PRO A 442 -2.67 0.86 23.30
N THR A 443 -2.89 0.21 24.45
CA THR A 443 -2.20 0.61 25.69
C THR A 443 -0.69 0.47 25.55
N PHE A 444 -0.21 -0.58 24.90
CA PHE A 444 1.23 -0.77 24.66
C PHE A 444 1.79 0.23 23.66
N PHE A 445 1.11 0.39 22.52
CA PHE A 445 1.50 1.38 21.51
C PHE A 445 1.51 2.79 22.12
N PHE A 446 0.46 3.17 22.83
CA PHE A 446 0.34 4.50 23.41
C PHE A 446 1.33 4.73 24.57
N LYS A 447 1.56 3.73 25.43
CA LYS A 447 2.57 3.81 26.51
C LYS A 447 3.95 4.17 25.96
N THR A 448 4.38 3.48 24.90
CA THR A 448 5.70 3.74 24.31
C THR A 448 5.81 5.15 23.75
N TRP A 449 4.80 5.62 23.01
CA TRP A 449 4.77 7.00 22.50
C TRP A 449 4.70 8.02 23.62
N MET A 450 3.92 7.77 24.67
CA MET A 450 3.81 8.67 25.82
C MET A 450 5.10 8.80 26.61
N ASN A 451 5.86 7.71 26.75
CA ASN A 451 7.21 7.75 27.33
C ASN A 451 8.17 8.64 26.53
N VAL A 452 7.98 8.73 25.20
CA VAL A 452 8.76 9.64 24.34
C VAL A 452 8.26 11.09 24.48
N MET A 453 6.95 11.29 24.57
CA MET A 453 6.35 12.63 24.64
C MET A 453 6.64 13.35 25.96
N PHE A 454 6.50 12.64 27.06
CA PHE A 454 6.55 13.17 28.41
C PHE A 454 7.83 12.73 29.12
N GLY A 455 8.18 13.44 30.19
CA GLY A 455 9.40 13.21 30.96
C GLY A 455 10.40 14.35 30.85
N TYR A 456 11.41 14.31 31.71
CA TYR A 456 12.46 15.33 31.76
C TYR A 456 13.70 14.84 31.03
N SER A 457 14.07 15.51 29.94
CA SER A 457 15.25 15.14 29.15
C SER A 457 16.53 15.52 29.89
N THR A 458 17.18 14.56 30.55
CA THR A 458 18.47 14.81 31.22
C THR A 458 19.64 14.92 30.24
N GLN A 459 19.52 14.31 29.06
CA GLN A 459 20.61 14.22 28.07
C GLN A 459 20.71 15.42 27.11
N PHE A 460 19.66 16.24 26.95
CA PHE A 460 19.62 17.33 25.97
C PHE A 460 19.89 18.74 26.54
N ASN A 461 20.71 18.83 27.59
CA ASN A 461 20.98 20.10 28.28
C ASN A 461 21.67 21.18 27.44
N ASN A 462 22.29 20.85 26.29
CA ASN A 462 23.19 21.80 25.62
C ASN A 462 22.69 22.36 24.27
N LYS A 463 21.67 21.77 23.61
CA LYS A 463 21.06 22.32 22.39
C LYS A 463 19.59 21.90 22.25
N ILE A 464 18.68 22.87 22.25
CA ILE A 464 17.27 22.65 21.94
C ILE A 464 17.18 22.28 20.45
N PRO A 465 16.60 21.11 20.10
CA PRO A 465 16.41 20.74 18.71
C PRO A 465 15.42 21.70 18.04
N LEU A 466 15.66 22.00 16.76
CA LEU A 466 14.71 22.78 15.97
C LEU A 466 13.37 22.06 15.91
N ASP A 467 12.27 22.80 15.94
CA ASP A 467 10.92 22.25 15.78
C ASP A 467 10.58 22.00 14.30
N LEU A 468 9.35 21.57 14.01
CA LEU A 468 8.87 21.29 12.66
C LEU A 468 8.96 22.50 11.72
N ASN A 469 9.47 22.24 10.51
CA ASN A 469 9.48 23.22 9.43
C ASN A 469 8.09 23.37 8.80
N LYS A 470 7.79 24.53 8.20
CA LYS A 470 6.52 24.76 7.48
C LYS A 470 6.18 23.67 6.46
N LYS A 471 7.18 23.15 5.75
CA LYS A 471 7.01 22.05 4.78
C LYS A 471 6.61 20.74 5.44
N GLU A 472 7.22 20.40 6.58
CA GLU A 472 6.90 19.19 7.35
C GLU A 472 5.48 19.27 7.92
N ILE A 473 5.11 20.43 8.45
CA ILE A 473 3.76 20.69 8.97
C ILE A 473 2.71 20.45 7.89
N ILE A 474 2.91 20.99 6.68
CA ILE A 474 1.95 20.79 5.56
C ILE A 474 1.81 19.31 5.19
N ILE A 475 2.91 18.55 5.16
CA ILE A 475 2.87 17.12 4.82
C ILE A 475 2.13 16.32 5.91
N TYR A 476 2.51 16.51 7.18
CA TYR A 476 1.95 15.72 8.29
C TYR A 476 0.50 16.06 8.56
N TRP A 477 0.15 17.36 8.62
CA TRP A 477 -1.23 17.78 8.79
C TRP A 477 -2.08 17.50 7.55
N GLY A 478 -1.52 17.59 6.34
CA GLY A 478 -2.22 17.20 5.12
C GLY A 478 -2.69 15.75 5.16
N LEU A 479 -1.83 14.82 5.62
CA LEU A 479 -2.20 13.42 5.82
C LEU A 479 -3.27 13.24 6.90
N ILE A 480 -3.13 13.93 8.04
CA ILE A 480 -4.10 13.86 9.15
C ILE A 480 -5.49 14.37 8.69
N VAL A 481 -5.54 15.53 8.04
CA VAL A 481 -6.79 16.11 7.51
C VAL A 481 -7.42 15.16 6.50
N LEU A 482 -6.61 14.52 5.64
CA LEU A 482 -7.11 13.55 4.68
C LEU A 482 -7.71 12.31 5.36
N MET A 483 -7.12 11.80 6.45
CA MET A 483 -7.69 10.68 7.22
C MET A 483 -9.05 11.02 7.83
N PHE A 484 -9.22 12.24 8.34
CA PHE A 484 -10.50 12.73 8.88
C PHE A 484 -11.52 12.99 7.78
N TRP A 485 -11.09 13.61 6.67
CA TRP A 485 -11.96 13.86 5.53
C TRP A 485 -12.51 12.55 4.97
N LEU A 486 -11.65 11.56 4.72
CA LEU A 486 -12.07 10.22 4.28
C LEU A 486 -12.93 9.50 5.32
N GLY A 487 -12.71 9.76 6.60
CA GLY A 487 -13.56 9.25 7.66
C GLY A 487 -14.97 9.85 7.58
N LEU A 488 -15.10 11.16 7.40
CA LEU A 488 -16.40 11.81 7.25
C LEU A 488 -17.11 11.42 5.95
N THR A 489 -16.37 11.21 4.86
CA THR A 489 -16.92 10.86 3.55
C THR A 489 -16.97 9.36 3.28
N TRP A 490 -16.80 8.50 4.28
CA TRP A 490 -16.65 7.04 4.06
C TRP A 490 -17.80 6.39 3.28
N GLN A 491 -19.00 6.97 3.36
CA GLN A 491 -20.18 6.53 2.64
C GLN A 491 -20.00 6.55 1.12
N SER A 492 -19.14 7.45 0.60
CA SER A 492 -18.82 7.49 -0.83
C SER A 492 -17.97 6.30 -1.30
N PHE A 493 -17.47 5.45 -0.40
CA PHE A 493 -16.78 4.20 -0.77
C PHE A 493 -17.75 3.01 -0.94
N ILE A 494 -19.01 3.17 -0.57
CA ILE A 494 -20.05 2.12 -0.63
C ILE A 494 -20.74 2.11 -2.00
N PHE A 495 -20.66 3.22 -2.74
CA PHE A 495 -21.28 3.47 -4.05
C PHE A 495 -20.20 3.65 -5.10
#